data_AF-W5W3M8-F1
#
_entry.id   AF-W5W3M8-F1
#
_cell.length_a   1.000
_cell.length_b   1.000
_cell.length_c   1.000
_cell.angle_alpha   90.00
_cell.angle_beta   90.00
_cell.angle_gamma   90.00
#
_symmetry.space_group_name_H-M   'P 1'
#
loop_
_entity.id
_entity.type
_entity.pdbx_description
1 polymer ?
#
loop_
_entity_poly.entity_id
_entity_poly.type
_entity_poly.pdbx_seq_one_letter_code
_entity_poly.pdbx_strand_id
1 'polypeptide(L)' 'MLAVRGGAEAFYAHPVEPNEVIERGEQVLVVDFDPPRTVYVQRWRPLA' A
#
# COMPACT_ATOMS: atom_id res chain seq x y z
N MET A 1 -20.79 6.50 -23.85
CA MET A 1 -20.27 5.69 -22.72
C MET A 1 -19.38 6.58 -21.89
N LEU A 2 -19.68 6.84 -20.60
CA LEU A 2 -18.77 7.59 -19.74
C LEU A 2 -17.50 6.76 -19.55
N ALA A 3 -16.34 7.33 -19.89
CA ALA A 3 -15.06 6.73 -19.53
C ALA A 3 -14.95 6.77 -18.00
N VAL A 4 -14.94 5.60 -17.35
CA VAL A 4 -14.53 5.50 -15.96
C VAL A 4 -13.06 5.88 -15.91
N ARG A 5 -12.76 7.13 -15.54
CA ARG A 5 -11.39 7.52 -15.21
C ARG A 5 -11.05 6.79 -13.93
N GLY A 6 -10.11 5.84 -13.99
CA GLY A 6 -9.60 5.17 -12.80
C GLY A 6 -9.06 6.22 -11.84
N GLY A 7 -9.73 6.39 -10.70
CA GLY A 7 -9.24 7.24 -9.62
C GLY A 7 -8.18 6.49 -8.83
N ALA A 8 -7.13 7.20 -8.41
CA ALA A 8 -6.24 6.72 -7.37
C ALA A 8 -6.70 7.32 -6.03
N GLU A 9 -6.74 6.51 -4.98
CA GLU A 9 -6.94 6.97 -3.61
C GLU A 9 -5.62 6.80 -2.83
N ALA A 10 -5.35 7.72 -1.92
CA ALA A 10 -4.19 7.69 -1.05
C ALA A 10 -4.57 7.17 0.34
N PHE A 11 -3.69 6.36 0.92
CA PHE A 11 -3.83 5.77 2.25
C PHE A 11 -2.61 6.10 3.11
N TYR A 12 -2.78 6.15 4.42
CA TYR A 12 -1.68 6.15 5.38
C TYR A 12 -1.12 4.73 5.46
N ALA A 13 0.14 4.56 5.05
CA ALA A 13 0.80 3.26 5.03
C ALA A 13 1.75 3.12 6.23
N HIS A 14 1.61 2.03 6.98
CA HIS A 14 2.49 1.67 8.08
C HIS A 14 3.15 0.31 7.81
N PRO A 15 4.47 0.17 7.99
CA PRO A 15 5.12 -1.13 7.90
C PRO A 15 4.60 -2.04 9.01
N VAL A 16 4.34 -3.31 8.68
CA VAL A 16 3.98 -4.33 9.70
C VAL A 16 5.13 -4.69 10.61
N GLU A 17 6.36 -4.61 10.10
CA GLU A 17 7.58 -4.85 10.87
C GLU A 17 8.05 -3.52 11.51
N PRO A 18 8.15 -3.41 12.86
CA PRO A 18 8.40 -2.13 13.55
C PRO A 18 9.68 -1.39 13.16
N ASN A 19 10.69 -2.10 12.63
CA ASN A 19 11.98 -1.55 12.25
C ASN A 19 12.19 -1.54 10.73
N GLU A 20 11.19 -1.92 9.95
CA GLU A 20 11.28 -1.87 8.49
C GLU A 20 11.08 -0.44 7.99
N VAL A 21 12.05 0.04 7.21
CA VAL A 21 11.92 1.28 6.44
C VAL A 21 11.68 0.89 4.99
N ILE A 22 10.55 1.38 4.45
CA ILE A 22 10.19 1.25 3.04
C ILE A 22 10.35 2.62 2.41
N GLU A 23 11.27 2.74 1.47
CA GLU A 23 11.59 4.02 0.83
C GLU A 23 10.47 4.46 -0.12
N ARG A 24 10.37 5.78 -0.33
CA ARG A 24 9.40 6.32 -1.28
C ARG A 24 9.64 5.77 -2.69
N GLY A 25 8.58 5.30 -3.32
CA GLY A 25 8.63 4.72 -4.68
C GLY A 25 8.88 3.22 -4.70
N GLU A 26 9.18 2.59 -3.56
CA GLU A 26 9.20 1.12 -3.48
C GLU A 26 7.78 0.55 -3.57
N GLN A 27 7.66 -0.61 -4.23
CA GLN A 27 6.40 -1.35 -4.28
C GLN A 27 6.14 -2.06 -2.96
N VAL A 28 4.87 -2.07 -2.55
CA VAL A 28 4.42 -2.67 -1.30
C VAL A 28 3.26 -3.63 -1.52
N LEU A 29 3.12 -4.59 -0.61
CA LEU A 29 1.93 -5.43 -0.47
C LEU A 29 1.10 -4.91 0.70
N VAL A 30 -0.17 -4.61 0.46
CA VAL A 30 -1.14 -4.35 1.54
C VAL A 30 -1.54 -5.68 2.15
N VAL A 31 -1.33 -5.82 3.46
CA VAL A 31 -1.65 -7.05 4.20
C VAL A 31 -2.82 -6.87 5.16
N ASP A 32 -3.11 -5.64 5.59
CA ASP A 32 -4.29 -5.32 6.40
C ASP A 32 -4.80 -3.91 6.11
N PHE A 33 -6.09 -3.69 6.38
CA PHE A 33 -6.80 -2.42 6.20
C PHE A 33 -7.54 -2.04 7.47
N ASP A 34 -7.18 -0.90 8.05
CA ASP A 34 -7.85 -0.29 9.19
C ASP A 34 -8.65 0.95 8.71
N PRO A 35 -9.99 0.87 8.68
CA PRO A 35 -10.82 1.99 8.24
C PRO A 35 -10.59 3.27 9.06
N PRO A 36 -10.68 4.46 8.43
CA PRO A 36 -11.15 4.66 7.06
C PRO A 36 -10.05 4.66 5.99
N ARG A 37 -8.78 4.90 6.37
CA ARG A 37 -7.70 5.25 5.42
C ARG A 37 -6.32 4.80 5.87
N THR A 38 -6.24 3.75 6.67
CA THR A 38 -4.97 3.20 7.15
C THR A 38 -4.75 1.81 6.56
N VAL A 39 -3.56 1.55 6.04
CA VAL A 39 -3.16 0.23 5.55
C VAL A 39 -1.86 -0.18 6.21
N TYR A 40 -1.78 -1.45 6.54
CA TYR A 40 -0.53 -2.08 6.95
C TYR A 40 0.11 -2.77 5.76
N VAL A 41 1.40 -2.52 5.57
CA VAL A 41 2.13 -2.92 4.37
C VAL A 41 3.43 -3.63 4.70
N GLN A 42 3.90 -4.42 3.74
CA GLN A 42 5.24 -4.99 3.73
C GLN A 42 5.89 -4.79 2.35
N ARG A 43 7.21 -4.94 2.25
CA ARG A 43 7.92 -4.88 0.96
C ARG A 43 7.38 -5.92 -0.01
N TRP A 44 7.11 -5.51 -1.26
CA TRP A 44 6.74 -6.46 -2.31
C TRP A 44 7.90 -7.41 -2.61
N ARG A 45 7.62 -8.72 -2.62
CA ARG A 45 8.56 -9.76 -3.06
C ARG A 45 7.91 -10.54 -4.20
N PRO A 46 8.36 -10.37 -5.46
CA PRO A 46 7.81 -11.17 -6.56
C PRO A 46 8.16 -12.65 -6.35
N LEU A 47 7.22 -13.53 -6.69
CA LEU A 47 7.50 -14.95 -6.82
C LEU A 47 8.39 -15.11 -8.06
N ALA A 48 9.65 -15.52 -7.84
CA ALA A 48 10.62 -15.79 -8.91
C ALA A 48 10.21 -17.02 -9.74
#